data_AF-A0A348B1L2-F1
#
_entry.id   AF-A0A348B1L2-F1
#
_cell.length_a   1.000
_cell.length_b   1.000
_cell.length_c   1.000
_cell.angle_alpha   90.00
_cell.angle_beta   90.00
_cell.angle_gamma   90.00
#
_symmetry.space_group_name_H-M   'P 1'
#
loop_
_entity.id
_entity.type
_entity.pdbx_description
1 polymer ?
#
loop_
_entity_poly.entity_id
_entity_poly.type
_entity_poly.pdbx_seq_one_letter_code
_entity_poly.pdbx_strand_id
1 'polypeptide(L)'
;MSTEATSETQEFKWIGKPVRIREDLLSLTGKGKYIDDLDFPGALYLAYVRSPYGHAKIKRIDASNAMAQEGVVAVFTGEDVRRELNPFPQIPKPPAGNLLDYPLAVDKVRYYGEPVAAVVASSKYVAEDAAELVDVEYEKLPAVVDPEEALEGKVLVHEEVGSNVVWEGLWDLGEVDKAFRDAEVKFEEKITFHRYASVPLETSGVVATYDEATDSFVIYSNNIMPVFTVPLVATALKTPPSKIRFVVPPTLAARSEGK
;
A
#
# COMPACT_ATOMS: atom_id res chain seq x y z
N MET A 1 -43.83 4.55 35.99
CA MET A 1 -43.14 5.84 36.09
C MET A 1 -42.20 5.96 34.91
N SER A 2 -42.69 6.60 33.85
CA SER A 2 -41.97 6.88 32.61
C SER A 2 -41.08 8.10 32.83
N THR A 3 -39.76 7.90 32.87
CA THR A 3 -38.79 8.99 32.76
C THR A 3 -38.72 9.40 31.29
N GLU A 4 -39.55 10.35 30.89
CA GLU A 4 -39.30 11.14 29.69
C GLU A 4 -38.06 12.00 29.94
N ALA A 5 -36.92 11.53 29.43
CA ALA A 5 -35.75 12.39 29.29
C ALA A 5 -36.03 13.35 28.13
N THR A 6 -36.63 14.50 28.42
CA THR A 6 -36.59 15.66 27.52
C THR A 6 -35.13 16.10 27.39
N SER A 7 -34.45 15.58 26.37
CA SER A 7 -33.16 16.09 25.93
C SER A 7 -33.38 17.49 25.39
N GLU A 8 -33.15 18.53 26.20
CA GLU A 8 -32.97 19.88 25.69
C GLU A 8 -31.84 19.85 24.67
N THR A 9 -32.16 20.01 23.39
CA THR A 9 -31.15 20.06 22.33
C THR A 9 -30.30 21.31 22.54
N GLN A 10 -29.14 21.13 23.14
CA GLN A 10 -28.19 22.23 23.36
C GLN A 10 -27.82 22.86 22.02
N GLU A 11 -28.19 24.13 21.82
CA GLU A 11 -27.90 24.82 20.57
C GLU A 11 -26.43 25.27 20.56
N PHE A 12 -25.63 24.62 19.73
CA PHE A 12 -24.24 24.98 19.52
C PHE A 12 -24.09 26.02 18.42
N LYS A 13 -23.15 26.96 18.61
CA LYS A 13 -22.83 28.00 17.62
C LYS A 13 -22.38 27.42 16.26
N TRP A 14 -21.67 26.29 16.27
CA TRP A 14 -21.06 25.71 15.07
C TRP A 14 -21.42 24.24 14.80
N ILE A 15 -21.70 23.45 15.85
CA ILE A 15 -22.00 22.02 15.71
C ILE A 15 -23.41 21.85 15.14
N GLY A 16 -23.55 21.02 14.10
CA GLY A 16 -24.82 20.78 13.41
C GLY A 16 -25.27 21.92 12.48
N LYS A 17 -24.44 22.96 12.27
CA LYS A 17 -24.72 24.05 11.34
C LYS A 17 -24.07 23.76 9.97
N PRO A 18 -24.71 24.12 8.83
CA PRO A 18 -24.14 23.93 7.50
C PRO A 18 -23.10 25.01 7.19
N VAL A 19 -21.92 24.89 7.81
CA VAL A 19 -20.80 25.82 7.62
C VAL A 19 -20.10 25.50 6.29
N ARG A 20 -19.69 26.54 5.55
CA ARG A 20 -18.93 26.37 4.31
C ARG A 20 -17.54 25.81 4.60
N ILE A 21 -17.11 24.83 3.80
CA ILE A 21 -15.77 24.26 3.91
C ILE A 21 -14.77 25.30 3.41
N ARG A 22 -13.74 25.55 4.22
CA ARG A 22 -12.78 26.63 3.96
C ARG A 22 -11.85 26.26 2.79
N GLU A 23 -11.58 24.97 2.66
CA GLU A 23 -10.70 24.36 1.67
C GLU A 23 -11.31 24.35 0.24
N ASP A 24 -12.63 24.48 0.10
CA ASP A 24 -13.35 24.47 -1.20
C ASP A 24 -12.81 25.52 -2.17
N LEU A 25 -12.44 26.70 -1.66
CA LEU A 25 -12.01 27.81 -2.49
C LEU A 25 -10.76 27.47 -3.31
N LEU A 26 -9.84 26.67 -2.76
CA LEU A 26 -8.63 26.27 -3.46
C LEU A 26 -8.96 25.33 -4.62
N SER A 27 -9.78 24.31 -4.37
CA SER A 27 -10.19 23.34 -5.40
C SER A 27 -11.03 24.00 -6.51
N LEU A 28 -11.97 24.87 -6.15
CA LEU A 28 -12.85 25.56 -7.12
C LEU A 28 -12.11 26.58 -8.00
N THR A 29 -10.95 27.07 -7.57
CA THR A 29 -10.17 28.08 -8.31
C THR A 29 -8.95 27.50 -9.01
N GLY A 30 -8.78 26.17 -9.01
CA GLY A 30 -7.59 25.51 -9.59
C GLY A 30 -6.30 25.80 -8.81
N LYS A 31 -6.42 26.22 -7.54
CA LYS A 31 -5.30 26.52 -6.64
C LYS A 31 -5.03 25.39 -5.64
N GLY A 32 -5.81 24.31 -5.69
CA GLY A 32 -5.47 23.07 -5.02
C GLY A 32 -4.13 22.53 -5.51
N LYS A 33 -3.39 21.88 -4.63
CA LYS A 33 -2.10 21.25 -4.91
C LYS A 33 -2.18 19.78 -4.54
N TYR A 34 -2.24 18.94 -5.56
CA TYR A 34 -2.15 17.49 -5.50
C TYR A 34 -0.69 17.05 -5.59
N ILE A 35 -0.42 15.76 -5.40
CA ILE A 35 0.96 15.26 -5.32
C ILE A 35 1.76 15.55 -6.60
N ASP A 36 1.14 15.42 -7.78
CA ASP A 36 1.75 15.66 -9.09
C ASP A 36 1.83 17.17 -9.46
N ASP A 37 1.20 18.06 -8.69
CA ASP A 37 1.28 19.51 -8.88
C ASP A 37 2.46 20.16 -8.13
N LEU A 38 3.16 19.37 -7.32
CA LEU A 38 4.30 19.82 -6.52
C LEU A 38 5.56 19.79 -7.37
N ASP A 39 6.28 20.91 -7.38
CA ASP A 39 7.53 21.04 -8.11
C ASP A 39 8.73 20.70 -7.22
N PHE A 40 9.60 19.84 -7.72
CA PHE A 40 10.82 19.39 -7.06
C PHE A 40 11.98 19.49 -8.06
N PRO A 41 12.68 20.64 -8.10
CA PRO A 41 13.78 20.83 -9.04
C PRO A 41 14.85 19.74 -8.91
N GLY A 42 15.19 19.10 -10.04
CA GLY A 42 16.15 18.00 -10.07
C GLY A 42 15.59 16.64 -9.65
N ALA A 43 14.27 16.50 -9.47
CA ALA A 43 13.64 15.22 -9.21
C ALA A 43 13.94 14.21 -10.34
N LEU A 44 14.19 12.97 -9.93
CA LEU A 44 14.22 11.81 -10.80
C LEU A 44 12.87 11.10 -10.74
N TYR A 45 12.55 10.38 -11.80
CA TYR A 45 11.30 9.66 -11.98
C TYR A 45 11.54 8.16 -11.94
N LEU A 46 10.66 7.45 -11.27
CA LEU A 46 10.73 6.00 -11.12
C LEU A 46 9.62 5.33 -11.93
N ALA A 47 9.99 4.39 -12.79
CA ALA A 47 9.07 3.48 -13.47
C ALA A 47 9.29 2.05 -12.99
N TYR A 48 8.21 1.33 -12.71
CA TYR A 48 8.28 -0.08 -12.30
C TYR A 48 8.20 -1.01 -13.50
N VAL A 49 9.08 -2.00 -13.55
CA VAL A 49 8.92 -3.19 -14.38
C VAL A 49 8.04 -4.16 -13.61
N ARG A 50 6.95 -4.63 -14.23
CA ARG A 50 5.91 -5.41 -13.55
C ARG A 50 5.76 -6.81 -14.14
N SER A 51 5.48 -7.76 -13.27
CA SER A 51 5.21 -9.14 -13.64
C SER A 51 3.99 -9.28 -14.56
N PRO A 52 4.10 -10.00 -15.68
CA PRO A 52 2.94 -10.42 -16.48
C PRO A 52 2.29 -11.73 -15.96
N TYR A 53 2.75 -12.27 -14.83
CA TYR A 53 2.31 -13.57 -14.30
C TYR A 53 1.73 -13.47 -12.89
N GLY A 54 0.71 -14.29 -12.63
CA GLY A 54 0.11 -14.44 -11.30
C GLY A 54 0.97 -15.22 -10.31
N HIS A 55 1.84 -16.11 -10.77
CA HIS A 55 2.82 -16.82 -9.94
C HIS A 55 3.97 -17.32 -10.82
N ALA A 56 5.21 -16.94 -10.53
CA ALA A 56 6.38 -17.40 -11.27
C ALA A 56 7.67 -17.18 -10.49
N LYS A 57 8.68 -18.03 -10.66
CA LYS A 57 10.04 -17.73 -10.19
C LYS A 57 10.71 -16.74 -11.13
N ILE A 58 11.48 -15.82 -10.57
CA ILE A 58 12.35 -14.92 -11.32
C ILE A 58 13.67 -15.67 -11.53
N LYS A 59 14.03 -15.96 -12.79
CA LYS A 59 15.25 -16.70 -13.13
C LYS A 59 16.42 -15.76 -13.36
N ARG A 60 16.16 -14.64 -14.02
CA ARG A 60 17.14 -13.62 -14.37
C ARG A 60 16.44 -12.29 -14.59
N ILE A 61 17.10 -11.20 -14.20
CA ILE A 61 16.74 -9.83 -14.61
C ILE A 61 17.98 -9.28 -15.30
N ASP A 62 17.83 -8.81 -16.54
CA ASP A 62 18.89 -8.16 -17.32
C ASP A 62 18.47 -6.73 -17.63
N ALA A 63 19.16 -5.78 -16.99
CA ALA A 63 18.90 -4.35 -17.12
C ALA A 63 19.98 -3.63 -17.95
N SER A 64 20.86 -4.36 -18.65
CA SER A 64 22.00 -3.75 -19.34
C SER A 64 21.58 -2.72 -20.39
N ASN A 65 20.51 -3.01 -21.14
CA ASN A 65 20.00 -2.12 -22.18
C ASN A 65 19.35 -0.87 -21.58
N ALA A 66 18.56 -1.04 -20.51
CA ALA A 66 17.99 0.08 -19.77
C ALA A 66 19.08 1.00 -19.20
N MET A 67 20.11 0.43 -18.56
CA MET A 67 21.22 1.19 -18.00
C MET A 67 22.09 1.90 -19.03
N ALA A 68 22.07 1.47 -20.30
CA ALA A 68 22.80 2.11 -21.39
C ALA A 68 22.05 3.31 -21.99
N GLN A 69 20.75 3.49 -21.68
CA GLN A 69 19.95 4.58 -22.19
C GLN A 69 20.30 5.92 -21.53
N GLU A 70 20.46 6.96 -22.34
CA GLU A 70 20.76 8.30 -21.85
C GLU A 70 19.64 8.81 -20.93
N GLY A 71 20.02 9.35 -19.77
CA GLY A 71 19.10 9.87 -18.77
C GLY A 71 18.66 8.85 -17.72
N VAL A 72 18.97 7.56 -17.89
CA VAL A 72 18.82 6.56 -16.83
C VAL A 72 19.93 6.72 -15.79
N VAL A 73 19.54 6.76 -14.52
CA VAL A 73 20.44 6.99 -13.37
C VAL A 73 20.71 5.70 -12.61
N ALA A 74 19.67 4.86 -12.43
CA ALA A 74 19.79 3.59 -11.72
C ALA A 74 18.68 2.62 -12.14
N VAL A 75 18.95 1.33 -11.98
CA VAL A 75 17.94 0.27 -11.98
C VAL A 75 18.12 -0.57 -10.72
N PHE A 76 17.05 -0.73 -9.96
CA PHE A 76 17.01 -1.54 -8.74
C PHE A 76 16.21 -2.81 -8.97
N THR A 77 16.67 -3.92 -8.38
CA THR A 77 16.03 -5.23 -8.43
C THR A 77 15.65 -5.72 -7.04
N GLY A 78 14.94 -6.86 -6.97
CA GLY A 78 14.68 -7.55 -5.70
C GLY A 78 15.96 -7.90 -4.91
N GLU A 79 17.08 -8.15 -5.58
CA GLU A 79 18.35 -8.43 -4.90
C GLU A 79 18.91 -7.20 -4.16
N ASP A 80 18.81 -6.03 -4.79
CA ASP A 80 19.21 -4.76 -4.18
C ASP A 80 18.32 -4.44 -2.98
N VAL A 81 17.01 -4.63 -3.14
CA VAL A 81 16.03 -4.44 -2.06
C VAL A 81 16.31 -5.38 -0.88
N ARG A 82 16.56 -6.66 -1.12
CA ARG A 82 16.89 -7.65 -0.07
C ARG A 82 18.18 -7.29 0.66
N ARG A 83 19.17 -6.71 -0.03
CA ARG A 83 20.46 -6.31 0.54
C ARG A 83 20.32 -5.06 1.40
N GLU A 84 19.67 -4.03 0.86
CA GLU A 84 19.65 -2.71 1.49
C GLU A 84 18.51 -2.54 2.51
N LEU A 85 17.37 -3.21 2.32
CA LEU A 85 16.15 -2.99 3.12
C LEU A 85 15.81 -4.17 4.03
N ASN A 86 15.10 -3.88 5.13
CA ASN A 86 14.36 -4.90 5.85
C ASN A 86 13.00 -5.15 5.15
N PRO A 87 12.43 -6.37 5.24
CA PRO A 87 11.03 -6.59 4.88
C PRO A 87 10.10 -5.68 5.69
N PHE A 88 8.94 -5.35 5.11
CA PHE A 88 7.91 -4.62 5.82
C PHE A 88 7.36 -5.44 7.00
N PRO A 89 7.13 -4.81 8.17
CA PRO A 89 6.61 -5.49 9.34
C PRO A 89 5.18 -6.02 9.08
N GLN A 90 4.94 -7.25 9.50
CA GLN A 90 3.65 -7.93 9.35
C GLN A 90 2.81 -7.79 10.63
N ILE A 91 1.50 -7.53 10.45
CA ILE A 91 0.54 -7.42 11.55
C ILE A 91 0.07 -8.80 12.08
N PRO A 92 -0.19 -9.82 11.24
CA PRO A 92 -0.66 -11.12 11.71
C PRO A 92 0.32 -11.80 12.66
N LYS A 93 -0.18 -12.73 13.49
CA LYS A 93 0.67 -13.61 14.29
C LYS A 93 1.35 -14.67 13.41
N PRO A 94 2.48 -15.25 13.83
CA PRO A 94 3.04 -16.43 13.18
C PRO A 94 1.98 -17.55 13.04
N PRO A 95 2.00 -18.31 11.94
CA PRO A 95 3.06 -18.35 10.93
C PRO A 95 3.02 -17.19 9.93
N ALA A 96 1.85 -16.59 9.65
CA ALA A 96 1.70 -15.50 8.68
C ALA A 96 2.47 -14.21 9.06
N GLY A 97 2.71 -13.99 10.35
CA GLY A 97 3.59 -12.90 10.83
C GLY A 97 5.05 -12.99 10.36
N ASN A 98 5.46 -14.13 9.78
CA ASN A 98 6.81 -14.34 9.25
C ASN A 98 6.93 -14.09 7.74
N LEU A 99 5.86 -13.58 7.09
CA LEU A 99 5.90 -13.23 5.66
C LEU A 99 7.00 -12.21 5.38
N LEU A 100 7.76 -12.46 4.33
CA LEU A 100 8.75 -11.50 3.81
C LEU A 100 8.10 -10.67 2.71
N ASP A 101 7.75 -9.43 3.04
CA ASP A 101 7.16 -8.47 2.13
C ASP A 101 8.17 -7.36 1.79
N TYR A 102 8.42 -7.16 0.49
CA TYR A 102 9.41 -6.24 -0.02
C TYR A 102 8.79 -5.34 -1.09
N PRO A 103 9.30 -4.11 -1.30
CA PRO A 103 8.79 -3.20 -2.32
C PRO A 103 8.98 -3.71 -3.77
N LEU A 104 9.92 -4.62 -3.99
CA LEU A 104 10.13 -5.35 -5.25
C LEU A 104 10.16 -6.86 -4.95
N ALA A 105 9.63 -7.65 -5.88
CA ALA A 105 9.60 -9.10 -5.78
C ALA A 105 11.02 -9.67 -5.64
N VAL A 106 11.19 -10.55 -4.65
CA VAL A 106 12.43 -11.28 -4.40
C VAL A 106 12.19 -12.76 -4.69
N ASP A 107 13.06 -13.35 -5.50
CA ASP A 107 13.09 -14.75 -5.95
C ASP A 107 11.87 -15.20 -6.80
N LYS A 108 10.66 -14.71 -6.52
CA LYS A 108 9.43 -15.02 -7.25
C LYS A 108 8.39 -13.92 -7.15
N VAL A 109 7.47 -13.93 -8.10
CA VAL A 109 6.26 -13.10 -8.16
C VAL A 109 5.04 -13.93 -7.77
N ARG A 110 4.07 -13.32 -7.09
CA ARG A 110 2.92 -13.89 -6.39
C ARG A 110 1.59 -13.29 -6.85
N TYR A 111 1.61 -12.25 -7.67
CA TYR A 111 0.42 -11.70 -8.32
C TYR A 111 0.75 -10.97 -9.63
N TYR A 112 -0.26 -10.85 -10.50
CA TYR A 112 -0.14 -10.12 -11.76
C TYR A 112 0.10 -8.63 -11.48
N GLY A 113 1.15 -8.07 -12.07
CA GLY A 113 1.52 -6.67 -11.88
C GLY A 113 2.48 -6.41 -10.71
N GLU A 114 2.94 -7.44 -10.00
CA GLU A 114 3.94 -7.29 -8.93
C GLU A 114 5.22 -6.64 -9.48
N PRO A 115 5.73 -5.56 -8.86
CA PRO A 115 6.98 -4.93 -9.26
C PRO A 115 8.17 -5.90 -9.13
N VAL A 116 9.00 -6.02 -10.17
CA VAL A 116 10.21 -6.87 -10.16
C VAL A 116 11.51 -6.06 -10.27
N ALA A 117 11.42 -4.88 -10.87
CA ALA A 117 12.50 -3.91 -10.93
C ALA A 117 11.94 -2.48 -10.92
N ALA A 118 12.80 -1.52 -10.58
CA ALA A 118 12.49 -0.09 -10.62
C ALA A 118 13.58 0.65 -11.38
N VAL A 119 13.21 1.34 -12.45
CA VAL A 119 14.10 2.17 -13.27
C VAL A 119 13.95 3.62 -12.84
N VAL A 120 15.07 4.29 -12.55
CA VAL A 120 15.13 5.69 -12.15
C VAL A 120 15.81 6.50 -13.24
N ALA A 121 15.14 7.56 -13.72
CA ALA A 121 15.65 8.40 -14.81
C ALA A 121 15.35 9.89 -14.61
N SER A 122 15.97 10.74 -15.43
CA SER A 122 15.84 12.20 -15.38
C SER A 122 14.47 12.74 -15.84
N SER A 123 13.64 11.91 -16.47
CA SER A 123 12.28 12.27 -16.85
C SER A 123 11.35 11.06 -16.79
N LYS A 124 10.05 11.31 -16.62
CA LYS A 124 9.03 10.24 -16.62
C LYS A 124 9.03 9.40 -17.90
N TYR A 125 9.19 10.05 -19.06
CA TYR A 125 9.18 9.38 -20.36
C TYR A 125 10.39 8.46 -20.51
N VAL A 126 11.59 8.94 -20.15
CA VAL A 126 12.81 8.11 -20.20
C VAL A 126 12.72 6.94 -19.23
N ALA A 127 12.13 7.13 -18.04
CA ALA A 127 11.94 6.04 -17.08
C ALA A 127 11.02 4.95 -17.64
N GLU A 128 9.91 5.34 -18.27
CA GLU A 128 8.95 4.43 -18.91
C GLU A 128 9.60 3.68 -20.08
N ASP A 129 10.25 4.39 -21.01
CA ASP A 129 10.93 3.79 -22.16
C ASP A 129 12.02 2.79 -21.71
N ALA A 130 12.84 3.17 -20.73
CA ALA A 130 13.90 2.32 -20.22
C ALA A 130 13.39 1.11 -19.42
N ALA A 131 12.21 1.22 -18.78
CA ALA A 131 11.57 0.08 -18.13
C ALA A 131 11.16 -1.01 -19.13
N GLU A 132 10.82 -0.66 -20.37
CA GLU A 132 10.54 -1.63 -21.43
C GLU A 132 11.79 -2.37 -21.93
N LEU A 133 12.99 -1.84 -21.66
CA LEU A 133 14.27 -2.46 -22.03
C LEU A 133 14.83 -3.42 -20.98
N VAL A 134 14.13 -3.61 -19.86
CA VAL A 134 14.51 -4.58 -18.83
C VAL A 134 13.96 -5.96 -19.18
N ASP A 135 14.86 -6.89 -19.48
CA ASP A 135 14.50 -8.27 -19.81
C ASP A 135 14.40 -9.12 -18.53
N VAL A 136 13.24 -9.74 -18.30
CA VAL A 136 13.01 -10.61 -17.14
C VAL A 136 12.62 -12.01 -17.58
N GLU A 137 13.43 -12.99 -17.16
CA GLU A 137 13.20 -14.40 -17.42
C GLU A 137 12.43 -15.02 -16.25
N TYR A 138 11.34 -15.73 -16.57
CA TYR A 138 10.46 -16.35 -15.59
C TYR A 138 10.29 -17.85 -15.80
N GLU A 139 10.10 -18.57 -14.70
CA GLU A 139 9.61 -19.96 -14.68
C GLU A 139 8.21 -19.94 -14.06
N LYS A 140 7.17 -20.13 -14.87
CA LYS A 140 5.77 -20.10 -14.43
C LYS A 140 5.51 -21.15 -13.35
N LEU A 141 4.76 -20.74 -12.33
CA LEU A 141 4.25 -21.61 -11.29
C LEU A 141 2.71 -21.66 -11.35
N PRO A 142 2.08 -22.73 -10.84
CA PRO A 142 0.63 -22.74 -10.66
C PRO A 142 0.19 -21.57 -9.77
N ALA A 143 -0.73 -20.75 -10.25
CA ALA A 143 -1.34 -19.69 -9.44
C ALA A 143 -2.56 -20.24 -8.69
N VAL A 144 -2.81 -19.71 -7.50
CA VAL A 144 -4.01 -20.01 -6.69
C VAL A 144 -4.87 -18.75 -6.66
N VAL A 145 -6.08 -18.84 -7.20
CA VAL A 145 -7.01 -17.69 -7.33
C VAL A 145 -8.32 -17.89 -6.58
N ASP A 146 -8.56 -19.10 -6.08
CA ASP A 146 -9.72 -19.46 -5.29
C ASP A 146 -9.30 -19.66 -3.82
N PRO A 147 -10.00 -19.03 -2.85
CA PRO A 147 -9.64 -19.14 -1.44
C PRO A 147 -9.92 -20.54 -0.86
N GLU A 148 -10.93 -21.28 -1.35
CA GLU A 148 -11.19 -22.66 -0.91
C GLU A 148 -10.06 -23.59 -1.40
N GLU A 149 -9.60 -23.44 -2.64
CA GLU A 149 -8.41 -24.15 -3.15
C GLU A 149 -7.13 -23.78 -2.37
N ALA A 150 -6.99 -22.51 -1.98
CA ALA A 150 -5.85 -22.04 -1.20
C ALA A 150 -5.76 -22.74 0.17
N LEU A 151 -6.90 -23.02 0.82
CA LEU A 151 -6.97 -23.73 2.09
C LEU A 151 -6.47 -25.18 2.00
N GLU A 152 -6.58 -25.82 0.83
CA GLU A 152 -6.08 -27.18 0.64
C GLU A 152 -4.54 -27.26 0.66
N GLY A 153 -3.85 -26.12 0.46
CA GLY A 153 -2.39 -26.03 0.61
C GLY A 153 -1.58 -26.79 -0.45
N LYS A 154 -2.18 -27.22 -1.57
CA LYS A 154 -1.48 -27.91 -2.68
C LYS A 154 -0.38 -27.07 -3.31
N VAL A 155 -0.59 -25.75 -3.34
CA VAL A 155 0.36 -24.75 -3.81
C VAL A 155 0.43 -23.66 -2.75
N LEU A 156 1.61 -23.47 -2.18
CA LEU A 156 1.84 -22.43 -1.18
C LEU A 156 2.34 -21.16 -1.89
N VAL A 157 1.66 -20.03 -1.65
CA VAL A 157 2.10 -18.72 -2.16
C VAL A 157 3.37 -18.25 -1.43
N HIS A 158 3.49 -18.62 -0.16
CA HIS A 158 4.64 -18.33 0.70
C HIS A 158 5.12 -19.64 1.33
N GLU A 159 6.07 -20.32 0.68
CA GLU A 159 6.59 -21.62 1.16
C GLU A 159 7.26 -21.49 2.53
N GLU A 160 7.89 -20.34 2.80
CA GLU A 160 8.54 -20.02 4.08
C GLU A 160 7.57 -19.94 5.26
N VAL A 161 6.29 -19.67 4.99
CA VAL A 161 5.22 -19.60 5.98
C VAL A 161 4.55 -20.96 6.19
N GLY A 162 4.53 -21.81 5.16
CA GLY A 162 3.96 -23.16 5.22
C GLY A 162 2.42 -23.21 5.18
N SER A 163 1.74 -22.07 5.00
CA SER A 163 0.27 -21.99 4.93
C SER A 163 -0.18 -20.81 4.08
N ASN A 164 -1.34 -20.95 3.42
CA ASN A 164 -2.04 -19.84 2.76
C ASN A 164 -3.04 -19.12 3.69
N VAL A 165 -3.18 -19.56 4.95
CA VAL A 165 -4.04 -18.92 5.95
C VAL A 165 -3.29 -17.79 6.63
N VAL A 166 -3.70 -16.54 6.34
CA VAL A 166 -3.07 -15.34 6.90
C VAL A 166 -3.57 -15.03 8.32
N TRP A 167 -4.85 -15.33 8.60
CA TRP A 167 -5.46 -15.10 9.91
C TRP A 167 -6.61 -16.07 10.14
N GLU A 168 -6.74 -16.53 11.38
CA GLU A 168 -7.85 -17.33 11.87
C GLU A 168 -8.25 -16.80 13.26
N GLY A 169 -9.55 -16.76 13.53
CA GLY A 169 -10.05 -16.40 14.85
C GLY A 169 -11.48 -16.87 15.05
N LEU A 170 -11.74 -17.42 16.24
CA LEU A 170 -13.06 -17.82 16.68
C LEU A 170 -13.63 -16.77 17.62
N TRP A 171 -14.79 -16.22 17.27
CA TRP A 171 -15.56 -15.34 18.14
C TRP A 171 -16.72 -16.14 18.72
N ASP A 172 -16.48 -16.79 19.85
CA ASP A 172 -17.50 -17.55 20.57
C ASP A 172 -18.05 -16.72 21.73
N LEU A 173 -19.31 -16.30 21.62
CA LEU A 173 -19.97 -15.39 22.55
C LEU A 173 -21.33 -15.95 22.97
N GLY A 174 -21.39 -16.44 24.21
CA GLY A 174 -22.60 -17.03 24.80
C GLY A 174 -22.68 -18.54 24.58
N GLU A 175 -23.90 -19.09 24.70
CA GLU A 175 -24.15 -20.52 24.56
C GLU A 175 -24.67 -20.83 23.15
N VAL A 176 -23.83 -20.63 22.13
CA VAL A 176 -24.21 -20.70 20.70
C VAL A 176 -24.88 -22.03 20.36
N ASP A 177 -24.28 -23.15 20.75
CA ASP A 177 -24.84 -24.48 20.48
C ASP A 177 -26.22 -24.68 21.11
N LYS A 178 -26.43 -24.13 22.32
CA LYS A 178 -27.74 -24.19 22.98
C LYS A 178 -28.75 -23.32 22.25
N ALA A 179 -28.38 -22.10 21.90
CA ALA A 179 -29.24 -21.20 21.13
C ALA A 179 -29.67 -21.83 19.80
N PHE A 180 -28.75 -22.46 19.07
CA PHE A 180 -29.08 -23.18 17.84
C PHE A 180 -29.90 -24.43 18.09
N ARG A 181 -29.71 -25.18 19.18
CA ARG A 181 -30.56 -26.33 19.50
C ARG A 181 -32.00 -25.91 19.79
N ASP A 182 -32.18 -24.89 20.62
CA ASP A 182 -33.47 -24.46 21.16
C ASP A 182 -34.28 -23.58 20.17
N ALA A 183 -33.66 -23.12 19.08
CA ALA A 183 -34.31 -22.28 18.08
C ALA A 183 -35.42 -23.04 17.30
N GLU A 184 -36.60 -22.43 17.22
CA GLU A 184 -37.75 -22.93 16.44
C GLU A 184 -37.51 -22.83 14.92
N VAL A 185 -36.79 -21.80 14.48
CA VAL A 185 -36.47 -21.54 13.07
C VAL A 185 -34.96 -21.34 12.92
N LYS A 186 -34.38 -21.97 11.91
CA LYS A 186 -32.96 -21.90 11.56
C LYS A 186 -32.86 -21.69 10.05
N PHE A 187 -31.98 -20.81 9.61
CA PHE A 187 -31.70 -20.62 8.19
C PHE A 187 -30.19 -20.52 7.99
N GLU A 188 -29.75 -20.91 6.80
CA GLU A 188 -28.36 -20.88 6.38
C GLU A 188 -28.33 -20.35 4.95
N GLU A 189 -27.42 -19.43 4.66
CA GLU A 189 -27.25 -18.84 3.34
C GLU A 189 -25.76 -18.58 3.08
N LYS A 190 -25.27 -18.90 1.87
CA LYS A 190 -23.90 -18.56 1.44
C LYS A 190 -23.91 -17.23 0.69
N ILE A 191 -23.40 -16.18 1.32
CA ILE A 191 -23.30 -14.84 0.72
C ILE A 191 -21.88 -14.63 0.19
N THR A 192 -21.76 -14.20 -1.08
CA THR A 192 -20.48 -13.88 -1.71
C THR A 192 -20.40 -12.39 -2.03
N PHE A 193 -19.30 -11.76 -1.64
CA PHE A 193 -18.97 -10.37 -2.00
C PHE A 193 -17.84 -10.37 -3.03
N HIS A 194 -18.05 -9.71 -4.16
CA HIS A 194 -17.02 -9.57 -5.18
C HIS A 194 -15.91 -8.60 -4.70
N ARG A 195 -14.70 -8.80 -5.21
CA ARG A 195 -13.61 -7.84 -5.01
C ARG A 195 -13.98 -6.52 -5.68
N TYR A 196 -13.86 -5.42 -4.96
CA TYR A 196 -13.98 -4.08 -5.50
C TYR A 196 -12.71 -3.28 -5.17
N ALA A 197 -12.44 -2.24 -5.97
CA ALA A 197 -11.35 -1.31 -5.72
C ALA A 197 -11.93 0.07 -5.45
N SER A 198 -11.32 0.80 -4.51
CA SER A 198 -11.48 2.25 -4.46
C SER A 198 -10.79 2.83 -5.68
N VAL A 199 -11.52 3.55 -6.53
CA VAL A 199 -11.02 4.18 -7.77
C VAL A 199 -10.94 5.70 -7.59
N PRO A 200 -10.05 6.22 -6.72
CA PRO A 200 -9.88 7.66 -6.57
C PRO A 200 -9.42 8.28 -7.89
N LEU A 201 -9.86 9.51 -8.16
CA LEU A 201 -9.48 10.23 -9.37
C LEU A 201 -7.99 10.63 -9.36
N GLU A 202 -7.45 10.98 -8.19
CA GLU A 202 -6.00 11.14 -8.01
C GLU A 202 -5.40 9.75 -7.72
N THR A 203 -4.42 9.34 -8.52
CA THR A 203 -3.68 8.09 -8.29
C THR A 203 -2.70 8.23 -7.13
N SER A 204 -2.23 7.12 -6.58
CA SER A 204 -1.22 7.15 -5.52
C SER A 204 0.08 7.78 -6.02
N GLY A 205 0.64 8.70 -5.22
CA GLY A 205 1.91 9.34 -5.51
C GLY A 205 2.79 9.45 -4.28
N VAL A 206 4.10 9.43 -4.51
CA VAL A 206 5.12 9.66 -3.50
C VAL A 206 6.28 10.42 -4.11
N VAL A 207 6.76 11.43 -3.40
CA VAL A 207 8.04 12.09 -3.67
C VAL A 207 8.87 12.03 -2.41
N ALA A 208 10.10 11.53 -2.51
CA ALA A 208 11.02 11.46 -1.39
C ALA A 208 12.25 12.31 -1.68
N THR A 209 12.63 13.15 -0.73
CA THR A 209 13.89 13.89 -0.73
C THR A 209 14.75 13.41 0.42
N TYR A 210 16.06 13.30 0.19
CA TYR A 210 17.03 12.95 1.22
C TYR A 210 18.01 14.11 1.42
N ASP A 211 18.26 14.48 2.67
CA ASP A 211 19.23 15.49 3.05
C ASP A 211 20.45 14.81 3.68
N GLU A 212 21.57 14.82 2.95
CA GLU A 212 22.84 14.24 3.39
C GLU A 212 23.41 14.93 4.63
N ALA A 213 23.16 16.23 4.83
CA ALA A 213 23.73 16.98 5.94
C ALA A 213 23.08 16.61 7.28
N THR A 214 21.79 16.27 7.24
CA THR A 214 21.03 15.87 8.43
C THR A 214 20.76 14.37 8.49
N ASP A 215 21.13 13.62 7.44
CA ASP A 215 20.85 12.19 7.26
C ASP A 215 19.35 11.91 7.53
N SER A 216 18.49 12.59 6.76
CA SER A 216 17.05 12.58 6.98
C SER A 216 16.25 12.61 5.68
N PHE A 217 15.02 12.11 5.75
CA PHE A 217 14.09 12.03 4.63
C PHE A 217 12.90 12.97 4.84
N VAL A 218 12.47 13.62 3.76
CA VAL A 218 11.13 14.22 3.66
C VAL A 218 10.36 13.45 2.60
N ILE A 219 9.22 12.90 2.99
CA ILE A 219 8.35 12.09 2.13
C ILE A 219 7.03 12.82 1.95
N TYR A 220 6.73 13.22 0.73
CA TYR A 220 5.46 13.78 0.30
C TYR A 220 4.60 12.66 -0.28
N SER A 221 3.36 12.50 0.16
CA SER A 221 2.45 11.50 -0.41
C SER A 221 0.99 11.85 -0.12
N ASN A 222 0.10 11.43 -1.03
CA ASN A 222 -1.35 11.51 -0.83
C ASN A 222 -1.92 10.45 0.13
N ASN A 223 -1.06 9.65 0.78
CA ASN A 223 -1.47 8.74 1.84
C ASN A 223 -1.85 9.48 3.13
N ILE A 224 -3.10 9.29 3.58
CA ILE A 224 -3.69 9.96 4.75
C ILE A 224 -3.43 9.25 6.09
N MET A 225 -2.58 8.21 6.11
CA MET A 225 -2.25 7.41 7.29
C MET A 225 -0.75 7.51 7.67
N PRO A 226 -0.21 8.71 7.94
CA PRO A 226 1.22 8.89 8.25
C PRO A 226 1.64 8.15 9.54
N VAL A 227 0.74 8.02 10.51
CA VAL A 227 1.01 7.32 11.79
C VAL A 227 1.35 5.84 11.56
N PHE A 228 0.78 5.22 10.53
CA PHE A 228 1.10 3.84 10.16
C PHE A 228 2.26 3.75 9.17
N THR A 229 2.33 4.71 8.25
CA THR A 229 3.32 4.68 7.15
C THR A 229 4.74 4.97 7.64
N VAL A 230 4.91 5.94 8.55
CA VAL A 230 6.25 6.34 9.03
C VAL A 230 6.97 5.19 9.74
N PRO A 231 6.37 4.47 10.72
CA PRO A 231 7.04 3.33 11.35
C PRO A 231 7.38 2.20 10.38
N LEU A 232 6.52 1.95 9.39
CA LEU A 232 6.72 0.91 8.38
C LEU A 232 7.91 1.23 7.48
N VAL A 233 7.96 2.46 6.95
CA VAL A 233 9.06 2.93 6.11
C VAL A 233 10.37 3.05 6.91
N ALA A 234 10.32 3.56 8.14
CA ALA A 234 11.47 3.65 9.04
C ALA A 234 12.12 2.27 9.28
N THR A 235 11.29 1.25 9.54
CA THR A 235 11.75 -0.12 9.76
C THR A 235 12.41 -0.70 8.52
N ALA A 236 11.79 -0.52 7.35
CA ALA A 236 12.33 -0.98 6.07
C ALA A 236 13.68 -0.31 5.72
N LEU A 237 13.76 1.01 5.90
CA LEU A 237 14.96 1.83 5.64
C LEU A 237 16.04 1.74 6.74
N LYS A 238 15.85 0.91 7.78
CA LYS A 238 16.78 0.78 8.91
C LYS A 238 17.12 2.13 9.58
N THR A 239 16.15 3.05 9.59
CA THR A 239 16.32 4.45 9.99
C THR A 239 15.35 4.78 11.12
N PRO A 240 15.74 5.57 12.14
CA PRO A 240 14.82 5.95 13.20
C PRO A 240 13.69 6.85 12.67
N PRO A 241 12.44 6.70 13.15
CA PRO A 241 11.30 7.51 12.70
C PRO A 241 11.49 9.03 12.81
N SER A 242 12.33 9.49 13.75
CA SER A 242 12.67 10.90 13.93
C SER A 242 13.41 11.52 12.75
N LYS A 243 13.99 10.71 11.86
CA LYS A 243 14.65 11.13 10.63
C LYS A 243 13.71 11.13 9.43
N ILE A 244 12.43 10.82 9.60
CA ILE A 244 11.44 10.81 8.53
C ILE A 244 10.38 11.85 8.81
N ARG A 245 10.31 12.87 7.96
CA ARG A 245 9.21 13.84 7.94
C ARG A 245 8.21 13.44 6.85
N PHE A 246 6.99 13.09 7.23
CA PHE A 246 5.92 12.78 6.29
C PHE A 246 5.00 13.99 6.08
N VAL A 247 4.77 14.36 4.83
CA VAL A 247 3.97 15.52 4.43
C VAL A 247 2.84 15.06 3.53
N VAL A 248 1.61 15.32 3.95
CA VAL A 248 0.42 15.12 3.11
C VAL A 248 0.10 16.45 2.44
N PRO A 249 -0.07 16.51 1.10
CA PRO A 249 -0.45 17.73 0.43
C PRO A 249 -1.74 18.33 1.02
N PRO A 250 -1.82 19.67 1.16
CA PRO A 250 -2.88 20.35 1.90
C PRO A 250 -4.27 20.23 1.26
N THR A 251 -4.37 19.83 -0.01
CA THR A 251 -5.65 19.70 -0.70
C THR A 251 -6.38 18.39 -0.39
N LEU A 252 -5.67 17.36 0.08
CA LEU A 252 -6.23 16.04 0.38
C LEU A 252 -6.57 15.86 1.85
N ALA A 253 -5.75 16.41 2.72
CA ALA A 253 -6.09 16.52 4.12
C ALA A 253 -6.92 17.78 4.27
N ALA A 254 -8.18 17.68 4.71
CA ALA A 254 -8.96 18.80 5.22
C ALA A 254 -8.32 19.38 6.50
N ARG A 255 -7.06 19.80 6.40
CA ARG A 255 -6.27 20.37 7.45
C ARG A 255 -6.46 21.86 7.34
N SER A 256 -7.33 22.33 8.22
CA SER A 256 -7.39 23.73 8.56
C SER A 256 -6.00 24.16 9.05
N GLU A 257 -5.14 24.75 8.20
CA GLU A 257 -4.04 25.57 8.70
C GLU A 257 -4.67 26.73 9.51
N GLY A 258 -4.48 26.70 10.83
CA GLY A 258 -4.84 27.79 11.71
C GLY A 258 -3.94 28.98 11.42
N LYS A 259 -4.53 30.15 11.23
CA LYS A 259 -3.84 31.43 11.40
C LYS A 259 -3.91 31.83 12.86
#